data_AF-A0A7S3U4P3-F1
#
_entry.id   AF-A0A7S3U4P3-F1
#
_cell.length_a   1.000
_cell.length_b   1.000
_cell.length_c   1.000
_cell.angle_alpha   90.00
_cell.angle_beta   90.00
_cell.angle_gamma   90.00
#
_symmetry.space_group_name_H-M   'P 1'
#
loop_
_entity.id
_entity.type
_entity.pdbx_description
1 polymer ?
#
loop_
_entity_poly.entity_id
_entity_poly.type
_entity_poly.pdbx_seq_one_letter_code
_entity_poly.pdbx_strand_id
1 'polypeptide(L)'
;EQMLRGVCDAVVHLNGDLTVKQVSPLLDVLLLRTGRGGVAEGESFPNLLHHDGDKGKFREFVQEKPHEDELPGTLHVQMRDSNLTPVPVQLFHTQYEDALDNVFHIIGVLESGDHVKPAPQTRHPQVTGDMARPENVIASPQNSIS
;
A
#
# COMPACT_ATOMS: atom_id res chain seq x y z
N GLU A 1 5.39 -14.87 13.88
CA GLU A 1 5.94 -13.49 13.82
C GLU A 1 7.31 -13.35 13.14
N GLN A 2 8.19 -14.36 13.16
CA GLN A 2 9.59 -14.18 12.71
C GLN A 2 9.71 -13.75 11.25
N MET A 3 8.78 -14.18 10.38
CA MET A 3 8.68 -13.71 9.00
C MET A 3 8.39 -12.21 8.91
N LEU A 4 7.39 -11.71 9.65
CA LEU A 4 7.03 -10.29 9.64
C LEU A 4 8.18 -9.39 10.11
N ARG A 5 8.93 -9.82 11.14
CA ARG A 5 10.11 -9.08 11.63
C ARG A 5 11.23 -8.92 10.59
N GLY A 6 11.29 -9.79 9.59
CA GLY A 6 12.29 -9.72 8.52
C GLY A 6 11.85 -8.92 7.29
N VAL A 7 10.57 -8.59 7.19
CA VAL A 7 9.97 -7.97 5.98
C VAL A 7 9.37 -6.59 6.28
N CYS A 8 8.82 -6.40 7.48
CA CYS A 8 8.15 -5.17 7.88
C CYS A 8 9.09 -4.27 8.69
N ASP A 9 8.90 -2.95 8.56
CA ASP A 9 9.63 -1.94 9.33
C ASP A 9 9.25 -1.95 10.81
N ALA A 10 7.99 -2.31 11.11
CA ALA A 10 7.52 -2.54 12.46
C ALA A 10 6.56 -3.73 12.55
N VAL A 11 6.51 -4.33 13.74
CA VAL A 11 5.51 -5.36 14.09
C VAL A 11 4.83 -4.95 15.38
N VAL A 12 3.52 -5.11 15.43
CA VAL A 12 2.66 -4.64 16.53
C VAL A 12 1.75 -5.78 16.97
N HIS A 13 1.72 -6.05 18.26
CA HIS A 13 0.81 -7.04 18.85
C HIS A 13 -0.39 -6.33 19.43
N LEU A 14 -1.58 -6.81 19.10
CA LEU A 14 -2.84 -6.26 19.58
C LEU A 14 -3.62 -7.31 20.39
N ASN A 15 -4.38 -6.82 21.35
CA ASN A 15 -5.45 -7.58 22.00
C ASN A 15 -6.64 -7.75 21.04
N GLY A 16 -7.59 -8.63 21.38
CA GLY A 16 -8.80 -8.86 20.57
C GLY A 16 -9.72 -7.64 20.42
N ASP A 17 -9.55 -6.61 21.25
CA ASP A 17 -10.23 -5.31 21.13
C ASP A 17 -9.46 -4.29 20.26
N LEU A 18 -8.39 -4.74 19.60
CA LEU A 18 -7.52 -3.95 18.73
C LEU A 18 -6.72 -2.86 19.46
N THR A 19 -6.55 -2.99 20.78
CA THR A 19 -5.61 -2.17 21.56
C THR A 19 -4.21 -2.76 21.53
N VAL A 20 -3.20 -1.91 21.64
CA VAL A 20 -1.79 -2.32 21.65
C VAL A 20 -1.50 -3.15 22.90
N LYS A 21 -1.12 -4.42 22.71
CA LYS A 21 -0.76 -5.35 23.78
C LYS A 21 0.64 -5.09 24.33
N GLN A 22 1.57 -4.65 23.47
CA GLN A 22 2.94 -4.33 23.86
C GLN A 22 3.46 -3.17 23.03
N VAL A 23 4.18 -2.26 23.70
CA VAL A 23 4.88 -1.14 23.04
C VAL A 23 5.84 -1.66 21.97
N SER A 24 5.79 -1.05 20.78
CA SER A 24 6.68 -1.36 19.66
C SER A 24 7.61 -0.18 19.38
N PRO A 25 8.89 -0.24 19.82
CA PRO A 25 9.84 0.85 19.59
C PRO A 25 10.05 1.17 18.10
N LEU A 26 9.93 0.16 17.23
CA LEU A 26 10.06 0.35 15.78
C LEU A 26 8.88 1.13 15.20
N LEU A 27 7.66 0.90 15.73
CA LEU A 27 6.50 1.69 15.35
C LEU A 27 6.67 3.16 15.78
N ASP A 28 7.24 3.40 16.97
CA ASP A 28 7.54 4.76 17.44
C ASP A 28 8.55 5.47 16.57
N VAL A 29 9.57 4.75 16.08
CA VAL A 29 10.56 5.29 15.14
C VAL A 29 9.88 5.60 13.81
N LEU A 30 9.12 4.67 13.25
CA LEU A 30 8.40 4.84 11.97
C LEU A 30 7.43 6.03 12.00
N LEU A 31 6.73 6.24 13.13
CA LEU A 31 5.79 7.35 13.30
C LEU A 31 6.44 8.59 13.93
N LEU A 32 7.77 8.64 14.08
CA LEU A 32 8.50 9.75 14.70
C LEU A 32 7.96 10.16 16.08
N ARG A 33 7.42 9.20 16.86
CA ARG A 33 6.85 9.39 18.20
C ARG A 33 7.87 9.16 19.32
N THR A 34 9.10 8.80 18.98
CA THR A 34 10.20 8.61 19.96
C THR A 34 10.38 9.86 20.82
N GLY A 35 10.30 9.72 22.14
CA GLY A 35 10.46 10.83 23.10
C GLY A 35 9.22 11.73 23.27
N ARG A 36 8.11 11.48 22.57
CA ARG A 36 6.84 12.22 22.68
C ARG A 36 5.70 11.39 23.28
N GLY A 37 6.04 10.40 24.11
CA GLY A 37 5.07 9.49 24.74
C GLY A 37 4.80 8.20 23.96
N GLY A 38 5.36 8.04 22.76
CA GLY A 38 5.26 6.81 21.96
C GLY A 38 3.81 6.37 21.68
N VAL A 39 3.67 5.17 21.13
CA VAL A 39 2.43 4.40 21.10
C VAL A 39 2.36 3.61 22.41
N ALA A 40 1.38 3.95 23.24
CA ALA A 40 1.25 3.36 24.56
C ALA A 40 0.59 1.97 24.51
N GLU A 41 0.92 1.12 25.48
CA GLU A 41 0.13 -0.08 25.77
C GLU A 41 -1.31 0.32 26.11
N GLY A 42 -2.29 -0.41 25.56
CA GLY A 42 -3.71 -0.09 25.66
C GLY A 42 -4.20 0.99 24.69
N GLU A 43 -3.32 1.66 23.93
CA GLU A 43 -3.75 2.62 22.89
C GLU A 43 -4.48 1.87 21.76
N SER A 44 -5.60 2.43 21.30
CA SER A 44 -6.36 1.84 20.20
C SER A 44 -5.60 2.01 18.88
N PHE A 45 -5.21 0.91 18.24
CA PHE A 45 -4.44 0.94 17.00
C PHE A 45 -5.15 1.68 15.85
N PRO A 46 -6.48 1.53 15.63
CA PRO A 46 -7.19 2.32 14.63
C PRO A 46 -7.09 3.85 14.81
N ASN A 47 -6.79 4.34 16.02
CA ASN A 47 -6.60 5.79 16.24
C ASN A 47 -5.27 6.31 15.67
N LEU A 48 -4.34 5.41 15.34
CA LEU A 48 -3.10 5.74 14.65
C LEU A 48 -3.31 5.99 13.14
N LEU A 49 -4.46 5.56 12.59
CA LEU A 49 -4.79 5.75 11.18
C LEU A 49 -5.19 7.20 10.88
N HIS A 50 -4.77 7.68 9.72
CA HIS A 50 -4.96 9.08 9.34
C HIS A 50 -6.40 9.42 8.96
N HIS A 51 -7.08 8.55 8.21
CA HIS A 51 -8.45 8.79 7.74
C HIS A 51 -9.44 7.94 8.54
N ASP A 52 -10.59 8.51 8.91
CA ASP A 52 -11.65 7.76 9.61
C ASP A 52 -12.21 6.61 8.76
N GLY A 53 -12.24 6.78 7.43
CA GLY A 53 -12.64 5.71 6.49
C GLY A 53 -11.72 4.49 6.54
N ASP A 54 -10.43 4.67 6.85
CA ASP A 54 -9.48 3.57 6.95
C ASP A 54 -9.68 2.75 8.24
N LYS A 55 -10.29 3.34 9.27
CA LYS A 55 -10.64 2.63 10.51
C LYS A 55 -11.70 1.55 10.29
N GLY A 56 -12.64 1.79 9.36
CA GLY A 56 -13.64 0.79 8.96
C GLY A 56 -12.98 -0.37 8.23
N LYS A 57 -12.22 -0.05 7.18
CA LYS A 57 -11.47 -1.04 6.38
C LYS A 57 -10.53 -1.88 7.24
N PHE A 58 -9.84 -1.26 8.20
CA PHE A 58 -8.97 -1.99 9.13
C PHE A 58 -9.74 -3.00 9.97
N ARG A 59 -10.93 -2.64 10.48
CA ARG A 59 -11.75 -3.58 11.26
C ARG A 59 -12.24 -4.76 10.43
N GLU A 60 -12.67 -4.50 9.19
CA GLU A 60 -13.06 -5.56 8.25
C GLU A 60 -11.86 -6.47 7.96
N PHE A 61 -10.71 -5.87 7.63
CA PHE A 61 -9.46 -6.56 7.35
C PHE A 61 -9.00 -7.49 8.48
N VAL A 62 -9.07 -7.05 9.75
CA VAL A 62 -8.64 -7.91 10.89
C VAL A 62 -9.68 -8.95 11.30
N GLN A 63 -10.93 -8.81 10.85
CA GLN A 63 -12.00 -9.79 11.08
C GLN A 63 -12.06 -10.86 10.00
N GLU A 64 -11.47 -10.61 8.84
CA GLU A 64 -11.38 -11.56 7.75
C GLU A 64 -10.54 -12.76 8.19
N LYS A 65 -11.16 -13.95 8.16
CA LYS A 65 -10.45 -15.19 8.49
C LYS A 65 -9.66 -15.62 7.25
N PRO A 66 -8.35 -15.86 7.36
CA PRO A 66 -7.60 -16.39 6.24
C PRO A 66 -8.20 -17.75 5.83
N HIS A 67 -8.52 -17.90 4.55
CA HIS A 67 -8.80 -19.21 3.98
C HIS A 67 -7.47 -20.00 3.93
N GLU A 68 -7.51 -21.31 4.17
CA GLU A 68 -6.31 -22.15 4.31
C GLU A 68 -5.38 -22.13 3.09
N ASP A 69 -5.90 -21.74 1.92
CA ASP A 69 -5.17 -21.65 0.64
C ASP A 69 -4.88 -20.21 0.18
N GLU A 70 -5.26 -19.19 0.95
CA GLU A 70 -5.11 -17.79 0.55
C GLU A 70 -3.88 -17.13 1.20
N LEU A 71 -3.21 -16.28 0.42
CA LEU A 71 -2.13 -15.46 0.93
C LEU A 71 -2.67 -14.51 2.02
N PRO A 72 -1.85 -14.16 3.03
CA PRO A 72 -2.25 -13.18 4.03
C PRO A 72 -2.72 -11.89 3.36
N GLY A 73 -3.92 -11.44 3.71
CA GLY A 73 -4.47 -10.21 3.20
C GLY A 73 -3.52 -9.04 3.48
N THR A 74 -3.55 -8.03 2.60
CA THR A 74 -2.82 -6.79 2.82
C THR A 74 -3.75 -5.59 2.73
N LEU A 75 -3.51 -4.58 3.57
CA LEU A 75 -4.31 -3.37 3.61
C LEU A 75 -3.42 -2.14 3.47
N HIS A 76 -3.70 -1.31 2.46
CA HIS A 76 -2.98 -0.05 2.25
C HIS A 76 -3.73 1.10 2.91
N VAL A 77 -3.07 1.80 3.83
CA VAL A 77 -3.64 2.91 4.60
C VAL A 77 -2.58 3.98 4.85
N GLN A 78 -2.99 5.09 5.46
CA GLN A 78 -2.06 6.09 5.98
C GLN A 78 -2.12 6.10 7.50
N MET A 79 -0.96 6.16 8.16
CA MET A 79 -0.85 6.39 9.60
C MET A 79 -0.45 7.84 9.87
N ARG A 80 -0.59 8.31 11.12
CA ARG A 80 -0.18 9.65 11.55
C ARG A 80 1.15 9.58 12.29
N ASP A 81 2.12 10.35 11.84
CA ASP A 81 3.32 10.62 12.62
C ASP A 81 3.03 11.58 13.79
N SER A 82 4.05 11.89 14.60
CA SER A 82 3.92 12.82 15.73
C SER A 82 3.64 14.28 15.36
N ASN A 83 3.71 14.64 14.08
CA ASN A 83 3.40 15.96 13.53
C ASN A 83 2.09 15.95 12.72
N LEU A 84 1.30 14.87 12.79
CA LEU A 84 0.08 14.64 12.01
C LEU A 84 0.31 14.50 10.49
N THR A 85 1.55 14.31 10.07
CA THR A 85 1.89 13.99 8.68
C THR A 85 1.40 12.58 8.35
N PRO A 86 0.73 12.38 7.20
CA PRO A 86 0.38 11.05 6.74
C PRO A 86 1.64 10.25 6.35
N VAL A 87 1.77 9.04 6.88
CA VAL A 87 2.80 8.05 6.50
C VAL A 87 2.09 6.92 5.76
N PRO A 88 2.30 6.73 4.45
CA PRO A 88 1.69 5.65 3.70
C PRO A 88 2.30 4.30 4.13
N VAL A 89 1.44 3.34 4.46
CA VAL A 89 1.87 2.01 4.91
C VAL A 89 1.06 0.91 4.25
N GLN A 90 1.68 -0.26 4.16
CA GLN A 90 1.04 -1.53 3.90
C GLN A 90 1.00 -2.34 5.20
N LEU A 91 -0.20 -2.80 5.55
CA LEU A 91 -0.44 -3.63 6.73
C LEU A 91 -0.57 -5.09 6.33
N PHE A 92 0.03 -5.97 7.12
CA PHE A 92 -0.11 -7.42 7.06
C PHE A 92 -0.73 -7.90 8.36
N HIS A 93 -1.63 -8.87 8.29
CA HIS A 93 -2.34 -9.37 9.46
C HIS A 93 -2.21 -10.88 9.59
N THR A 94 -2.09 -11.33 10.83
CA THR A 94 -2.37 -12.70 11.25
C THR A 94 -2.95 -12.64 12.66
N GLN A 95 -3.71 -13.66 13.03
CA GLN A 95 -4.22 -13.82 14.38
C GLN A 95 -3.77 -15.14 15.01
N TYR A 96 -3.81 -15.20 16.33
CA TYR A 96 -3.57 -16.41 17.10
C TYR A 96 -4.44 -16.39 18.35
N GLU A 97 -4.69 -17.58 18.90
CA GLU A 97 -5.41 -17.78 20.16
C GLU A 97 -4.42 -18.26 21.23
N ASP A 98 -4.62 -17.86 22.47
CA ASP A 98 -3.90 -18.44 23.61
C ASP A 98 -4.61 -19.70 24.14
N ALA A 99 -4.10 -20.28 25.22
CA ALA A 99 -4.68 -21.47 25.85
C ALA A 99 -6.05 -21.24 26.51
N LEU A 100 -6.53 -19.99 26.58
CA LEU A 100 -7.81 -19.58 27.13
C LEU A 100 -8.76 -19.08 26.02
N ASP A 101 -8.47 -19.40 24.76
CA ASP A 101 -9.23 -18.98 23.58
C ASP A 101 -9.31 -17.45 23.41
N ASN A 102 -8.39 -16.69 24.01
CA ASN A 102 -8.32 -15.25 23.76
C ASN A 102 -7.66 -14.98 22.42
N VAL A 103 -8.34 -14.22 21.57
CA VAL A 103 -7.82 -13.80 20.27
C VAL A 103 -6.83 -12.65 20.42
N PHE A 104 -5.68 -12.78 19.75
CA PHE A 104 -4.68 -11.75 19.59
C PHE A 104 -4.35 -11.54 18.12
N HIS A 105 -3.96 -10.32 17.77
CA HIS A 105 -3.57 -9.98 16.41
C HIS A 105 -2.11 -9.58 16.35
N ILE A 106 -1.47 -9.90 15.23
CA ILE A 106 -0.13 -9.43 14.89
C ILE A 106 -0.25 -8.64 13.60
N ILE A 107 0.11 -7.36 13.68
CA ILE A 107 0.12 -6.45 12.53
C ILE A 107 1.56 -6.18 12.13
N GLY A 108 1.92 -6.58 10.91
CA GLY A 108 3.14 -6.12 10.25
C GLY A 108 2.87 -4.77 9.58
N VAL A 109 3.76 -3.80 9.77
CA VAL A 109 3.68 -2.45 9.19
C VAL A 109 4.89 -2.24 8.30
N LEU A 110 4.66 -2.07 7.01
CA LEU A 110 5.67 -1.76 6.00
C LEU A 110 5.41 -0.34 5.50
N GLU A 111 6.39 0.55 5.61
CA GLU A 111 6.33 1.88 5.01
C GLU A 111 6.38 1.72 3.48
N SER A 112 5.37 2.26 2.81
CA SER A 112 5.33 2.27 1.36
C SER A 112 6.22 3.42 0.88
N GLY A 113 7.48 3.14 0.58
CA GLY A 113 8.39 4.13 0.01
C GLY A 113 7.88 4.69 -1.32
N ASP A 114 8.24 5.94 -1.63
CA ASP A 114 8.14 6.48 -2.99
C ASP A 114 8.99 5.59 -3.92
N HIS A 115 8.37 4.59 -4.54
CA HIS A 115 8.94 3.97 -5.72
C HIS A 115 9.14 5.07 -6.77
N VAL A 116 10.40 5.50 -6.92
CA VAL A 116 11.02 6.23 -8.02
C VAL A 116 10.01 6.59 -9.13
N LYS A 117 9.66 7.88 -9.23
CA LYS A 117 8.97 8.42 -10.42
C LYS A 117 9.69 7.87 -11.66
N PRO A 118 9.00 7.22 -12.62
CA PRO A 118 9.65 6.80 -13.85
C PRO A 118 10.29 8.04 -14.49
N ALA A 119 11.57 7.94 -14.84
CA ALA A 119 12.33 9.03 -15.44
C ALA A 119 11.51 9.67 -16.59
N PRO A 120 11.52 11.01 -16.73
CA PRO A 120 10.80 11.66 -17.81
C PRO A 120 11.32 11.12 -19.13
N GLN A 121 10.46 10.44 -19.89
CA GLN A 121 10.78 9.98 -21.24
C GLN A 121 11.08 11.21 -22.09
N THR A 122 12.34 11.42 -22.42
CA THR A 122 12.80 12.39 -23.41
C THR A 122 12.12 12.04 -24.74
N ARG A 123 11.13 12.85 -25.14
CA ARG A 123 10.55 12.77 -26.48
C ARG A 123 11.67 13.04 -27.48
N HIS A 124 12.08 12.03 -28.24
CA HIS A 124 12.93 12.21 -29.40
C HIS A 124 12.18 13.09 -30.43
N PRO A 125 12.82 14.13 -31.01
CA PRO A 125 12.22 14.88 -32.10
C PRO A 125 12.14 13.99 -33.35
N GLN A 126 10.93 13.75 -33.86
CA GLN A 126 10.74 13.13 -35.16
C GLN A 126 11.22 14.10 -36.24
N VAL A 127 12.32 13.74 -36.91
CA VAL A 127 12.76 14.38 -38.14
C VAL A 127 11.86 13.89 -39.27
N THR A 128 10.86 14.68 -39.65
CA THR A 128 10.04 14.45 -40.85
C THR A 128 10.85 14.84 -42.08
N GLY A 129 11.50 13.86 -42.70
CA GLY A 129 12.05 13.98 -44.05
C GLY A 129 11.24 13.11 -44.99
N ASP A 130 10.26 13.70 -45.67
CA ASP A 130 9.61 13.07 -46.82
C ASP A 130 10.02 13.78 -48.11
N MET A 131 10.78 13.02 -48.88
CA MET A 131 11.39 13.38 -50.15
C MET A 131 10.38 13.08 -51.26
N ALA A 132 9.89 14.13 -51.92
CA ALA A 132 8.97 14.05 -53.03
C ALA A 132 9.54 13.21 -54.20
N ARG A 133 8.71 12.33 -54.78
CA ARG A 133 8.94 11.74 -56.11
C ARG A 133 7.64 11.68 -56.93
N PRO A 134 7.75 11.72 -58.27
CA PRO A 134 6.80 12.44 -59.12
C PRO A 134 5.79 11.56 -59.86
N GLU A 135 4.88 12.28 -60.49
CA GLU A 135 3.71 11.93 -61.29
C GLU A 135 3.99 10.99 -62.48
N ASN A 136 3.04 10.07 -62.75
CA ASN A 136 2.72 9.64 -64.11
C ASN A 136 1.38 8.87 -64.12
N VAL A 137 0.31 9.48 -64.64
CA VAL A 137 -0.92 8.78 -65.05
C VAL A 137 -1.20 9.15 -66.50
N ILE A 138 -1.10 8.15 -67.37
CA ILE A 138 -1.37 8.24 -68.79
C ILE A 138 -2.84 7.88 -69.04
N ALA A 139 -3.43 8.69 -69.93
CA ALA A 139 -4.76 8.73 -70.53
C ALA A 139 -5.67 7.47 -70.60
N SER A 140 -6.97 7.79 -70.56
CA SER A 140 -8.22 7.08 -70.95
C SER A 140 -8.20 6.54 -72.40
N PRO A 141 -9.31 6.07 -73.04
CA PRO A 141 -10.72 5.87 -72.60
C PRO A 141 -11.34 4.53 -73.08
N GLN A 142 -12.61 4.20 -72.74
CA GLN A 142 -13.63 3.63 -73.68
C GLN A 142 -15.09 3.79 -73.15
N ASN A 143 -15.93 4.40 -74.00
CA ASN A 143 -17.38 4.27 -74.28
C ASN A 143 -18.02 2.90 -73.95
N SER A 144 -19.34 2.63 -73.88
CA SER A 144 -20.63 3.34 -73.96
C SER A 144 -21.77 2.28 -73.88
N ILE A 145 -22.97 2.67 -73.43
CA ILE A 145 -24.33 2.15 -73.81
C ILE A 145 -24.66 0.72 -73.28
N SER A 146 -25.81 0.42 -72.64
CA SER A 146 -27.20 0.90 -72.83
C SER A 146 -27.92 1.20 -71.53
#